data_AF-A0A658NLM1-F1
#
_entry.id   AF-A0A658NLM1-F1
#
_cell.length_a   1.000
_cell.length_b   1.000
_cell.length_c   1.000
_cell.angle_alpha   90.00
_cell.angle_beta   90.00
_cell.angle_gamma   90.00
#
_symmetry.space_group_name_H-M   'P 1'
#
loop_
_entity.id
_entity.type
_entity.pdbx_description
1 polymer ?
#
loop_
_entity_poly.entity_id
_entity_poly.type
_entity_poly.pdbx_seq_one_letter_code
_entity_poly.pdbx_strand_id
1 'polypeptide(L)' 'SNYSWFVGDIFGAPLAVEGIMAFFLESTFVAVMFFGWNKVSKKFHLSSTWLVAIGANLSALWILVANAWMENPVGMVF' A
#
# COMPACT_ATOMS: atom_id res chain seq x y z
N SER A 1 -8.08 -20.51 8.57
CA SER A 1 -8.22 -21.31 7.34
C SER A 1 -9.56 -21.07 6.64
N ASN A 2 -10.71 -21.35 7.29
CA ASN A 2 -12.03 -21.09 6.68
C ASN A 2 -12.31 -19.63 6.30
N TYR A 3 -11.88 -18.66 7.12
CA TYR A 3 -12.08 -17.22 6.84
C TYR A 3 -11.37 -16.79 5.55
N SER A 4 -10.08 -17.10 5.40
CA SER A 4 -9.28 -16.77 4.21
C SER A 4 -9.80 -17.42 2.92
N TRP A 5 -10.47 -18.57 3.02
CA TRP A 5 -11.10 -19.23 1.87
C TRP A 5 -12.39 -18.54 1.44
N PHE A 6 -13.14 -17.98 2.40
CA PHE A 6 -14.46 -17.38 2.16
C PHE A 6 -14.38 -15.91 1.72
N VAL A 7 -13.41 -15.15 2.25
CA VAL A 7 -13.23 -13.72 1.91
C VAL A 7 -12.02 -13.47 1.00
N GLY A 8 -11.29 -14.52 0.63
CA GLY A 8 -10.04 -14.46 -0.13
C GLY A 8 -10.17 -13.81 -1.50
N ASP A 9 -11.29 -14.04 -2.20
CA ASP A 9 -11.53 -13.43 -3.52
C ASP A 9 -11.77 -11.91 -3.43
N ILE A 10 -12.23 -11.41 -2.28
CA ILE A 10 -12.54 -9.98 -2.06
C ILE A 10 -11.38 -9.26 -1.37
N PHE A 11 -10.72 -9.90 -0.41
CA PHE A 11 -9.58 -9.31 0.32
C PHE A 11 -8.26 -9.50 -0.41
N GLY A 12 -8.12 -10.57 -1.19
CA GLY A 12 -6.87 -10.93 -1.86
C GLY A 12 -6.50 -9.97 -2.99
N ALA A 13 -7.48 -9.49 -3.78
CA ALA A 13 -7.20 -8.61 -4.91
C ALA A 13 -6.70 -7.21 -4.48
N PRO A 14 -7.30 -6.53 -3.48
CA PRO A 14 -6.78 -5.27 -2.94
C PRO A 14 -5.42 -5.43 -2.26
N LEU A 15 -5.22 -6.48 -1.44
CA LEU A 15 -3.95 -6.72 -0.74
C LEU A 15 -2.81 -7.06 -1.71
N ALA A 16 -3.07 -7.77 -2.79
CA ALA A 16 -2.04 -8.07 -3.80
C ALA A 16 -1.58 -6.79 -4.54
N VAL A 17 -2.51 -5.88 -4.83
CA VAL A 17 -2.20 -4.58 -5.45
C VAL A 17 -1.43 -3.67 -4.47
N GLU A 18 -1.84 -3.65 -3.20
CA GLU A 18 -1.14 -2.92 -2.14
C GLU A 18 0.31 -3.42 -1.97
N GLY A 19 0.48 -4.76 -1.84
CA GLY A 19 1.79 -5.38 -1.62
C GLY A 19 2.76 -5.24 -2.79
N ILE A 20 2.27 -5.26 -4.04
CA ILE A 20 3.16 -5.18 -5.22
C ILE A 20 3.44 -3.73 -5.59
N MET A 21 2.47 -2.82 -5.48
CA MET A 21 2.62 -1.44 -5.97
C MET A 21 3.04 -0.47 -4.86
N ALA A 22 2.33 -0.43 -3.74
CA ALA A 22 2.59 0.54 -2.68
C ALA A 22 3.86 0.17 -1.88
N PHE A 23 3.98 -1.10 -1.48
CA PHE A 23 5.12 -1.55 -0.67
C PHE A 23 6.46 -1.52 -1.42
N PHE A 24 6.45 -1.88 -2.71
CA PHE A 24 7.66 -1.81 -3.54
C PHE A 24 8.11 -0.36 -3.75
N LEU A 25 7.16 0.53 -4.03
CA LEU A 25 7.43 1.95 -4.22
C LEU A 25 7.92 2.58 -2.91
N GLU A 26 7.27 2.31 -1.79
CA GLU A 26 7.68 2.79 -0.46
C GLU A 26 9.08 2.30 -0.10
N SER A 27 9.35 0.99 -0.16
CA SER A 27 10.67 0.42 0.20
C SER A 27 11.80 0.96 -0.69
N THR A 28 11.55 1.17 -1.98
CA THR A 28 12.54 1.74 -2.92
C THR A 28 12.84 3.21 -2.61
N PHE A 29 11.82 4.03 -2.42
CA PHE A 29 12.00 5.48 -2.25
C PHE A 29 12.33 5.88 -0.80
N VAL A 30 12.01 5.06 0.21
CA VAL A 30 12.46 5.24 1.60
C VAL A 30 13.99 5.19 1.67
N ALA A 31 14.63 4.25 0.95
CA ALA A 31 16.08 4.19 0.89
C ALA A 31 16.70 5.47 0.30
N VAL A 32 16.08 6.03 -0.75
CA VAL A 32 16.50 7.31 -1.35
C VAL A 32 16.26 8.48 -0.38
N MET A 33 15.15 8.47 0.36
CA MET A 33 14.83 9.52 1.33
C MET A 33 15.88 9.62 2.45
N PHE A 34 16.30 8.48 3.03
CA PHE A 34 17.29 8.48 4.11
C PHE A 34 18.73 8.63 3.61
N PHE A 35 19.11 7.94 2.52
CA PHE A 35 20.52 7.85 2.09
C PHE A 35 20.86 8.72 0.87
N GLY A 36 19.89 9.39 0.27
CA GLY A 36 20.05 10.11 -1.00
C GLY A 36 20.55 11.56 -0.91
N TRP A 37 20.64 12.15 0.29
CA TRP A 37 20.91 13.59 0.49
C TRP A 37 22.07 14.18 -0.33
N ASN A 38 23.17 13.45 -0.49
CA ASN A 38 24.34 13.86 -1.29
C ASN A 38 24.59 12.95 -2.51
N LYS A 39 23.67 12.03 -2.83
CA LYS A 39 23.81 11.04 -3.90
C LYS A 39 22.85 11.29 -5.07
N VAL A 40 21.80 12.08 -4.85
CA VAL A 40 20.80 12.42 -5.88
C VAL A 40 20.57 13.93 -5.93
N SER A 41 19.98 14.41 -7.02
CA SER A 41 19.61 15.83 -7.13
C SER A 41 18.54 16.20 -6.10
N LYS A 42 18.52 17.47 -5.66
CA LYS A 42 17.53 17.99 -4.69
C LYS A 42 16.08 17.77 -5.15
N LYS A 43 15.82 17.90 -6.46
CA LYS A 43 14.48 17.65 -7.05
C LYS A 43 14.08 16.18 -6.94
N PHE A 44 15.03 15.27 -7.21
CA PHE A 44 14.78 13.84 -7.12
C PHE A 44 14.53 13.41 -5.67
N HIS A 45 15.30 13.93 -4.72
CA HIS A 45 15.11 13.67 -3.29
C HIS A 45 13.75 14.17 -2.77
N LEU A 46 13.31 15.35 -3.24
CA LEU A 46 11.97 15.84 -2.93
C LEU A 46 10.89 14.92 -3.52
N SER A 47 11.02 14.51 -4.78
CA SER A 47 10.05 13.59 -5.40
C SER A 47 10.02 12.22 -4.71
N SER A 48 11.16 11.67 -4.29
CA SER A 48 11.19 10.40 -3.54
C SER A 48 10.45 10.53 -2.21
N THR A 49 10.62 11.65 -1.51
CA THR A 49 9.95 11.89 -0.23
C THR A 49 8.42 11.97 -0.39
N TRP A 50 7.94 12.63 -1.46
CA TRP A 50 6.50 12.66 -1.78
C TRP A 50 5.96 11.29 -2.18
N LEU A 51 6.73 10.51 -2.94
CA LEU A 51 6.35 9.15 -3.33
C LEU A 51 6.22 8.22 -2.12
N VAL A 52 7.12 8.34 -1.13
CA VAL A 52 7.00 7.63 0.15
C VAL A 52 5.72 8.03 0.90
N ALA A 53 5.44 9.33 1.00
CA ALA A 53 4.23 9.81 1.67
C ALA A 53 2.94 9.29 0.99
N ILE A 54 2.89 9.30 -0.34
CA ILE A 54 1.74 8.77 -1.10
C ILE A 54 1.63 7.25 -0.91
N GLY A 55 2.73 6.52 -0.98
CA GLY A 55 2.78 5.07 -0.76
C GLY A 55 2.20 4.69 0.61
N ALA A 56 2.67 5.34 1.68
CA ALA A 56 2.19 5.10 3.03
C ALA A 56 0.67 5.38 3.21
N ASN A 57 0.16 6.45 2.57
CA ASN A 57 -1.27 6.77 2.60
C ASN A 57 -2.11 5.75 1.81
N LEU A 58 -1.61 5.28 0.67
CA LEU A 58 -2.29 4.25 -0.12
C LEU A 58 -2.35 2.91 0.64
N SER A 59 -1.26 2.52 1.31
CA SER A 59 -1.26 1.34 2.18
C SER A 59 -2.29 1.47 3.30
N ALA A 60 -2.29 2.61 4.00
CA ALA A 60 -3.30 2.87 5.03
C ALA A 60 -4.73 2.80 4.48
N LEU A 61 -4.98 3.34 3.28
CA LEU A 61 -6.29 3.28 2.63
C LEU A 61 -6.74 1.84 2.39
N TRP A 62 -5.88 0.98 1.84
CA TRP A 62 -6.24 -0.40 1.53
C TRP A 62 -6.51 -1.25 2.78
N ILE A 63 -5.68 -1.08 3.82
CA ILE A 63 -5.91 -1.71 5.12
C ILE A 63 -7.25 -1.26 5.72
N LEU A 64 -7.58 0.03 5.63
CA LEU A 64 -8.84 0.55 6.16
C LEU A 64 -10.05 0.11 5.32
N VAL A 65 -9.93 0.00 4.00
CA VAL A 65 -10.99 -0.52 3.12
C VAL A 65 -11.28 -1.98 3.48
N ALA A 66 -10.23 -2.79 3.65
CA ALA A 66 -10.34 -4.16 4.12
C ALA A 66 -11.05 -4.20 5.49
N ASN A 67 -10.60 -3.43 6.47
CA ASN A 67 -11.25 -3.38 7.78
C ASN A 67 -12.72 -2.92 7.72
N ALA A 68 -13.01 -1.87 6.94
CA ALA A 68 -14.36 -1.34 6.79
C ALA A 68 -15.33 -2.35 6.17
N TRP A 69 -14.85 -3.17 5.22
CA TRP A 69 -15.65 -4.25 4.67
C TRP A 69 -15.91 -5.35 5.70
N MET A 70 -14.96 -5.65 6.59
CA MET A 70 -15.18 -6.64 7.66
C MET A 70 -16.30 -6.20 8.61
N GLU A 71 -16.43 -4.90 8.85
CA GLU A 71 -17.51 -4.30 9.63
C GLU A 71 -18.86 -4.25 8.87
N ASN A 72 -18.83 -3.91 7.57
CA ASN A 72 -20.03 -3.86 6.73
C ASN A 72 -19.80 -4.57 5.37
N PRO A 73 -20.05 -5.88 5.31
CA PRO A 73 -19.75 -6.68 4.13
C PRO A 73 -20.80 -6.49 3.04
N VAL A 74 -20.57 -5.50 2.18
CA VAL A 74 -21.37 -5.23 0.97
C VAL A 74 -20.69 -5.78 -0.28
N GLY A 75 -21.48 -6.08 -1.32
CA GLY A 75 -20.96 -6.61 -2.60
C GLY A 75 -20.70 -8.12 -2.62
N MET A 76 -21.21 -8.85 -1.61
CA MET A 76 -21.23 -10.31 -1.58
C MET A 76 -22.63 -10.83 -1.93
N VAL A 77 -22.73 -11.80 -2.84
CA VAL A 77 -23.95 -12.59 -3.06
C VAL A 77 -23.56 -14.05 -2.80
N PHE A 78 -24.25 -14.70 -1.85
CA PHE A 78 -24.05 -16.11 -1.50
C PHE A 78 -24.72 -17.05 -2.52
#